data_AF-A0A5N0TG70-F1
#
_entry.id   AF-A0A5N0TG70-F1
#
_cell.length_a   1.000
_cell.length_b   1.000
_cell.length_c   1.000
_cell.angle_alpha   90.00
_cell.angle_beta   90.00
_cell.angle_gamma   90.00
#
_symmetry.space_group_name_H-M   'P 1'
#
loop_
_entity.id
_entity.type
_entity.pdbx_description
1 polymer ?
#
loop_
_entity_poly.entity_id
_entity_poly.type
_entity_poly.pdbx_seq_one_letter_code
_entity_poly.pdbx_strand_id
1 'polypeptide(L)'
;MGFNLKVLTLVTGLGTALAASAADLEWQFTYAGDIEGEVAGEVLSSTAVMTNLTIAGGAYGEQPGKRATQKFRMTVSRSPDGAPASVLFNLTLPDGTKCNNTGAVEADIQDDNKKTLEATFAGEMDCDGQRADFEGWVNADP
;
A
#
# COMPACT_ATOMS: atom_id res chain seq x y z
N MET A 1 -13.90 27.05 31.12
CA MET A 1 -14.17 26.06 30.05
C MET A 1 -12.83 25.85 29.36
N GLY A 2 -11.98 24.89 29.71
CA GLY A 2 -12.23 23.44 29.77
C GLY A 2 -11.55 22.82 28.54
N PHE A 3 -10.26 22.50 28.66
CA PHE A 3 -9.35 22.00 27.60
C PHE A 3 -9.80 20.65 26.99
N ASN A 4 -9.44 20.41 25.72
CA ASN A 4 -9.10 19.06 25.26
C ASN A 4 -7.98 19.13 24.22
N LEU A 5 -6.76 19.10 24.75
CA LEU A 5 -5.51 18.84 24.07
C LEU A 5 -5.42 17.31 23.88
N LYS A 6 -5.67 16.78 22.68
CA LYS A 6 -5.34 15.37 22.38
C LYS A 6 -3.85 15.29 22.09
N VAL A 7 -3.08 15.13 23.17
CA VAL A 7 -1.74 14.56 23.14
C VAL A 7 -1.91 13.06 22.89
N LEU A 8 -1.38 12.57 21.77
CA LEU A 8 -1.06 11.16 21.63
C LEU A 8 0.46 11.08 21.48
N THR A 9 1.13 10.67 22.55
CA THR A 9 2.54 10.33 22.56
C THR A 9 2.65 8.84 22.79
N LEU A 10 3.36 8.14 21.90
CA LEU A 10 4.46 7.19 22.15
C LEU A 10 4.44 6.10 21.08
N VAL A 11 5.51 6.02 20.27
CA VAL A 11 6.49 4.92 20.36
C VAL A 11 7.86 5.51 20.02
N THR A 12 8.77 5.49 21.00
CA THR A 12 10.21 5.66 20.79
C THR A 12 10.81 4.33 20.37
N GLY A 13 11.21 4.22 19.11
CA GLY A 13 12.11 3.21 18.58
C GLY A 13 12.99 3.88 17.51
N LEU A 14 14.30 3.73 17.62
CA LEU A 14 15.28 4.28 16.68
C LEU A 14 15.05 3.70 15.28
N GLY A 15 14.29 4.43 14.48
CA GLY A 15 14.20 4.29 13.05
C GLY A 15 13.86 5.67 12.53
N THR A 16 14.76 6.27 11.76
CA THR A 16 14.52 7.54 11.08
C THR A 16 13.45 7.28 10.02
N ALA A 17 12.20 7.10 10.43
CA ALA A 17 11.07 6.98 9.54
C ALA A 17 10.89 8.36 8.91
N LEU A 18 11.15 8.40 7.61
CA LEU A 18 10.87 9.51 6.72
C LEU A 18 9.52 10.10 7.08
N ALA A 19 9.55 11.30 7.65
CA ALA A 19 8.42 12.19 7.63
C ALA A 19 8.22 12.71 6.19
N ALA A 20 7.91 11.79 5.26
CA ALA A 20 6.88 12.12 4.29
C ALA A 20 5.67 12.44 5.16
N SER A 21 5.20 13.68 5.12
CA SER A 21 4.04 14.03 5.91
C SER A 21 2.94 13.03 5.52
N ALA A 22 2.27 12.40 6.48
CA ALA A 22 1.25 11.39 6.17
C ALA A 22 0.13 11.93 5.22
N ALA A 23 0.10 13.24 4.97
CA ALA A 23 -0.74 13.92 3.99
C ALA A 23 -0.33 13.72 2.52
N ASP A 24 0.89 13.29 2.24
CA ASP A 24 1.39 13.07 0.87
C ASP A 24 1.45 11.56 0.51
N LEU A 25 1.24 10.66 1.46
CA LEU A 25 1.24 9.22 1.21
C LEU A 25 -0.02 8.82 0.44
N GLU A 26 0.15 8.10 -0.66
CA GLU A 26 -0.96 7.59 -1.48
C GLU A 26 -1.09 6.07 -1.35
N TRP A 27 -0.08 5.39 -0.80
CA TRP A 27 -0.16 3.96 -0.49
C TRP A 27 0.85 3.56 0.58
N GLN A 28 0.54 2.47 1.29
CA GLN A 28 1.43 1.86 2.27
C GLN A 28 1.16 0.35 2.39
N PHE A 29 2.22 -0.41 2.66
CA PHE A 29 2.19 -1.81 3.06
C PHE A 29 2.98 -1.97 4.34
N THR A 30 2.39 -2.66 5.31
CA THR A 30 3.05 -3.17 6.50
C THR A 30 3.03 -4.69 6.43
N TYR A 31 4.14 -5.34 6.74
CA TYR A 31 4.26 -6.79 6.64
C TYR A 31 5.05 -7.39 7.81
N ALA A 32 4.70 -8.61 8.18
CA ALA A 32 5.29 -9.35 9.29
C ALA A 32 5.28 -10.87 9.04
N GLY A 33 6.31 -11.57 9.52
CA GLY A 33 6.49 -13.01 9.31
C GLY A 33 7.98 -13.38 9.30
N ASP A 34 8.42 -14.11 8.28
CA ASP A 34 9.85 -14.40 8.04
C ASP A 34 10.65 -13.13 7.69
N ILE A 35 9.94 -12.12 7.19
CA ILE A 35 10.43 -10.76 7.00
C ILE A 35 9.44 -9.79 7.64
N GLU A 36 9.94 -8.65 8.10
CA GLU A 36 9.12 -7.59 8.69
C GLU A 36 9.53 -6.23 8.15
N GLY A 37 8.56 -5.33 8.04
CA GLY A 37 8.84 -3.98 7.60
C GLY A 37 7.62 -3.22 7.13
N GLU A 38 7.90 -2.02 6.64
CA GLU A 38 6.91 -1.09 6.11
C GLU A 38 7.49 -0.39 4.88
N VAL A 39 6.65 -0.18 3.88
CA VAL A 39 6.99 0.58 2.67
C VAL A 39 5.79 1.39 2.24
N ALA A 40 6.03 2.66 1.95
CA ALA A 40 5.00 3.62 1.56
C ALA A 40 5.50 4.53 0.44
N GLY A 41 4.57 5.13 -0.30
CA GLY A 41 4.92 5.89 -1.49
C GLY A 41 3.82 6.73 -2.09
N GLU A 42 4.14 7.25 -3.28
CA GLU A 42 3.22 7.94 -4.19
C GLU A 42 2.73 6.98 -5.28
N VAL A 43 1.51 7.23 -5.77
CA VAL A 43 0.97 6.64 -6.98
C VAL A 43 1.57 7.39 -8.18
N LEU A 44 2.26 6.65 -9.04
CA LEU A 44 2.89 7.20 -10.24
C LEU A 44 1.97 7.18 -11.46
N SER A 45 1.07 6.20 -11.50
CA SER A 45 0.10 6.05 -12.58
C SER A 45 -1.06 5.16 -12.15
N SER A 46 -2.26 5.54 -12.58
CA SER A 46 -3.47 4.73 -12.59
C SER A 46 -3.90 4.46 -14.04
N THR A 47 -4.45 3.29 -14.31
CA THR A 47 -4.99 2.93 -15.62
C THR A 47 -6.18 2.00 -15.47
N ALA A 48 -7.35 2.47 -15.87
CA ALA A 48 -8.58 1.69 -15.91
C ALA A 48 -8.84 1.11 -17.31
N VAL A 49 -9.02 -0.21 -17.39
CA VAL A 49 -9.43 -0.91 -18.63
C VAL A 49 -10.52 -1.92 -18.28
N MET A 50 -11.72 -1.70 -18.83
CA MET A 50 -12.91 -2.52 -18.56
C MET A 50 -13.19 -2.59 -17.05
N THR A 51 -13.12 -3.78 -16.45
CA THR A 51 -13.36 -4.03 -15.03
C THR A 51 -12.07 -4.03 -14.19
N ASN A 52 -10.91 -3.77 -14.81
CA ASN A 52 -9.62 -3.78 -14.13
C ASN A 52 -9.10 -2.36 -13.95
N LEU A 53 -8.61 -2.07 -12.74
CA LEU A 53 -7.84 -0.87 -12.43
C LEU A 53 -6.43 -1.31 -12.04
N THR A 54 -5.43 -0.83 -12.77
CA THR A 54 -4.03 -1.05 -12.43
C THR A 54 -3.42 0.23 -11.87
N ILE A 55 -2.76 0.11 -10.73
CA ILE A 55 -2.04 1.19 -10.05
C ILE A 55 -0.57 0.81 -10.00
N ALA A 56 0.30 1.76 -10.30
CA ALA A 56 1.72 1.63 -10.08
C ALA A 56 2.20 2.76 -9.17
N GLY A 57 2.93 2.41 -8.13
CA GLY A 57 3.50 3.32 -7.15
C GLY A 57 5.03 3.21 -7.06
N GLY A 58 5.66 4.29 -6.63
CA GLY A 58 7.07 4.32 -6.27
C GLY A 58 7.20 4.70 -4.80
N ALA A 59 8.05 4.00 -4.06
CA ALA A 59 8.24 4.35 -2.66
C ALA A 59 9.00 5.66 -2.50
N TYR A 60 8.78 6.35 -1.38
CA TYR A 60 9.58 7.51 -1.02
C TYR A 60 10.98 7.06 -0.61
N GLY A 61 12.00 7.70 -1.16
CA GLY A 61 13.39 7.40 -0.80
C GLY A 61 13.76 8.04 0.53
N GLU A 62 14.87 7.58 1.12
CA GLU A 62 15.41 8.10 2.39
C GLU A 62 15.81 9.58 2.38
N GLN A 63 15.80 10.21 1.21
CA GLN A 63 16.11 11.62 1.04
C GLN A 63 14.95 12.36 0.35
N PRO A 64 14.56 13.55 0.84
CA PRO A 64 13.57 14.39 0.18
C PRO A 64 13.93 14.64 -1.29
N GLY A 65 12.98 14.40 -2.19
CA GLY A 65 13.17 14.56 -3.65
C GLY A 65 13.94 13.43 -4.34
N LYS A 66 14.29 12.35 -3.62
CA LYS A 66 14.81 11.11 -4.20
C LYS A 66 13.71 10.05 -4.17
N ARG A 67 13.33 9.54 -5.34
CA ARG A 67 12.50 8.33 -5.44
C ARG A 67 13.32 7.13 -5.00
N ALA A 68 12.68 6.26 -4.22
CA ALA A 68 13.27 4.99 -3.84
C ALA A 68 13.29 4.02 -5.03
N THR A 69 14.09 2.96 -4.94
CA THR A 69 14.15 1.90 -5.97
C THR A 69 12.96 0.95 -5.87
N GLN A 70 12.30 0.92 -4.71
CA GLN A 70 11.14 0.13 -4.36
C GLN A 70 9.93 0.57 -5.19
N LYS A 71 9.17 -0.43 -5.63
CA LYS A 71 8.03 -0.25 -6.53
C LYS A 71 6.88 -1.10 -6.06
N PHE A 72 5.71 -0.59 -6.31
CA PHE A 72 4.45 -1.27 -6.08
C PHE A 72 3.69 -1.31 -7.40
N ARG A 73 3.08 -2.45 -7.71
CA ARG A 73 2.07 -2.58 -8.76
C ARG A 73 0.91 -3.37 -8.21
N MET A 74 -0.30 -2.88 -8.40
CA MET A 74 -1.53 -3.57 -8.06
C MET A 74 -2.49 -3.57 -9.21
N THR A 75 -3.20 -4.68 -9.39
CA THR A 75 -4.35 -4.77 -10.26
C THR A 75 -5.55 -5.17 -9.42
N VAL A 76 -6.56 -4.29 -9.40
CA VAL A 76 -7.87 -4.52 -8.79
C VAL A 76 -8.84 -4.91 -9.89
N SER A 77 -9.29 -6.16 -9.85
CA SER A 77 -10.32 -6.70 -10.73
C SER A 77 -11.68 -6.56 -10.05
N ARG A 78 -12.48 -5.58 -10.47
CA ARG A 78 -13.85 -5.39 -9.97
C ARG A 78 -14.76 -6.42 -10.62
N SER A 79 -15.57 -7.11 -9.82
CA SER A 79 -16.58 -8.00 -10.40
C SER A 79 -17.76 -7.18 -10.94
N PRO A 80 -18.28 -7.47 -12.15
CA PRO A 80 -19.42 -6.76 -12.72
C PRO A 80 -20.75 -7.01 -11.98
N ASP A 81 -20.81 -8.01 -11.10
CA ASP A 81 -22.00 -8.44 -10.34
C ASP A 81 -21.98 -8.01 -8.86
N GLY A 82 -21.00 -7.22 -8.44
CA GLY A 82 -20.86 -6.79 -7.04
C GLY A 82 -20.18 -7.80 -6.12
N ALA A 83 -19.59 -8.88 -6.66
CA ALA A 83 -18.69 -9.73 -5.90
C ALA A 83 -17.39 -8.99 -5.50
N PRO A 84 -16.72 -9.42 -4.41
CA PRO A 84 -15.51 -8.77 -3.90
C PRO A 84 -14.43 -8.65 -4.98
N ALA A 85 -13.77 -7.49 -5.00
CA ALA A 85 -12.73 -7.23 -5.97
C ALA A 85 -11.49 -8.08 -5.66
N SER A 86 -10.98 -8.78 -6.68
CA SER A 86 -9.73 -9.53 -6.55
C SER A 86 -8.54 -8.62 -6.78
N VAL A 87 -7.53 -8.76 -5.94
CA VAL A 87 -6.29 -8.01 -5.96
C VAL A 87 -5.14 -8.93 -6.29
N LEU A 88 -4.34 -8.51 -7.27
CA LEU A 88 -2.99 -9.01 -7.50
C LEU A 88 -2.03 -7.87 -7.23
N PHE A 89 -0.97 -8.12 -6.46
CA PHE A 89 0.06 -7.11 -6.25
C PHE A 89 1.47 -7.69 -6.36
N ASN A 90 2.38 -6.83 -6.79
CA ASN A 90 3.82 -7.05 -6.75
C ASN A 90 4.47 -5.89 -6.01
N LEU A 91 5.28 -6.23 -5.02
CA LEU A 91 6.04 -5.27 -4.21
C LEU A 91 7.53 -5.57 -4.38
N THR A 92 8.33 -4.55 -4.63
CA THR A 92 9.80 -4.65 -4.60
C THR A 92 10.32 -4.00 -3.33
N LEU A 93 10.98 -4.79 -2.48
CA LEU A 93 11.57 -4.38 -1.21
C LEU A 93 12.88 -3.57 -1.40
N PRO A 94 13.41 -2.92 -0.34
CA PRO A 94 14.62 -2.10 -0.43
C PRO A 94 15.86 -2.83 -0.95
N ASP A 95 16.00 -4.11 -0.64
CA ASP A 95 17.07 -5.00 -1.10
C ASP A 95 16.89 -5.48 -2.55
N GLY A 96 15.76 -5.12 -3.20
CA GLY A 96 15.39 -5.55 -4.54
C GLY A 96 14.59 -6.86 -4.58
N THR A 97 14.32 -7.47 -3.42
CA THR A 97 13.50 -8.68 -3.32
C THR A 97 12.09 -8.39 -3.82
N LYS A 98 11.56 -9.29 -4.66
CA LYS A 98 10.22 -9.16 -5.22
C LYS A 98 9.25 -10.03 -4.45
N CYS A 99 8.27 -9.40 -3.84
CA CYS A 99 7.17 -10.03 -3.16
C CYS A 99 5.93 -10.08 -4.06
N ASN A 100 5.20 -11.19 -4.00
CA ASN A 100 3.90 -11.35 -4.66
C ASN A 100 2.92 -11.97 -3.68
N ASN A 101 1.62 -11.66 -3.79
CA ASN A 101 0.62 -12.40 -3.04
C ASN A 101 0.61 -13.89 -3.41
N THR A 102 0.42 -14.77 -2.42
CA THR A 102 0.37 -16.23 -2.62
C THR A 102 -1.00 -16.74 -3.08
N GLY A 103 -2.01 -15.86 -3.15
CA GLY A 103 -3.35 -16.17 -3.62
C GLY A 103 -4.17 -14.92 -3.93
N ALA A 104 -5.40 -15.09 -4.43
CA ALA A 104 -6.31 -13.96 -4.67
C ALA A 104 -6.60 -13.25 -3.33
N VAL A 105 -6.34 -11.95 -3.29
CA VAL A 105 -6.60 -11.11 -2.12
C VAL A 105 -7.89 -10.34 -2.35
N GLU A 106 -8.76 -10.29 -1.36
CA GLU A 106 -9.95 -9.45 -1.43
C GLU A 106 -9.57 -8.01 -1.08
N ALA A 107 -10.01 -7.05 -1.90
CA ALA A 107 -9.98 -5.64 -1.54
C ALA A 107 -11.33 -5.20 -0.96
N ASP A 108 -11.27 -4.50 0.16
CA ASP A 108 -12.36 -3.65 0.62
C ASP A 108 -12.22 -2.28 -0.03
N ILE A 109 -13.08 -1.99 -1.01
CA ILE A 109 -13.10 -0.72 -1.75
C ILE A 109 -14.08 0.21 -1.04
N GLN A 110 -13.56 1.28 -0.44
CA GLN A 110 -14.32 2.25 0.36
C GLN A 110 -14.81 3.44 -0.46
N ASP A 111 -14.63 3.39 -1.78
CA ASP A 111 -15.02 4.43 -2.75
C ASP A 111 -16.50 4.29 -3.20
N ASP A 112 -17.41 4.87 -2.41
CA ASP A 112 -18.85 4.95 -2.75
C ASP A 112 -19.15 5.95 -3.90
N ASN A 113 -18.22 6.88 -4.15
CA ASN A 113 -18.40 8.05 -5.02
C ASN A 113 -17.70 7.93 -6.39
N LYS A 114 -16.93 6.86 -6.62
CA LYS A 114 -16.25 6.49 -7.89
C LYS A 114 -15.27 7.54 -8.41
N LYS A 115 -14.78 8.43 -7.54
CA LYS A 115 -13.87 9.52 -7.93
C LYS A 115 -12.44 9.28 -7.52
N THR A 116 -12.21 8.43 -6.52
CA THR A 116 -10.89 8.15 -5.96
C THR A 116 -10.90 6.71 -5.49
N LEU A 117 -10.00 5.85 -5.98
CA LEU A 117 -9.89 4.52 -5.43
C LEU A 117 -9.27 4.59 -4.03
N GLU A 118 -10.12 4.49 -3.02
CA GLU A 118 -9.75 4.19 -1.65
C GLU A 118 -9.99 2.70 -1.41
N ALA A 119 -8.92 1.95 -1.13
CA ALA A 119 -9.03 0.51 -0.89
C ALA A 119 -8.05 0.04 0.18
N THR A 120 -8.51 -0.92 0.99
CA THR A 120 -7.67 -1.67 1.93
C THR A 120 -7.63 -3.14 1.51
N PHE A 121 -6.53 -3.80 1.82
CA PHE A 121 -6.32 -5.21 1.48
C PHE A 121 -5.38 -5.85 2.50
N ALA A 122 -5.54 -7.15 2.71
CA ALA A 122 -4.67 -7.93 3.57
C ALA A 122 -4.55 -9.36 3.03
N GLY A 123 -3.41 -10.00 3.27
CA GLY A 123 -3.19 -11.39 2.84
C GLY A 123 -1.78 -11.87 3.14
N GLU A 124 -1.39 -12.93 2.45
CA GLU A 124 -0.04 -13.50 2.54
C GLU A 124 0.74 -13.20 1.26
N MET A 125 2.03 -12.92 1.40
CA MET A 125 2.96 -12.76 0.30
C MET A 125 4.19 -13.67 0.45
N ASP A 126 4.75 -14.05 -0.70
CA ASP A 126 6.01 -14.75 -0.83
C ASP A 126 7.06 -13.81 -1.44
N CYS A 127 8.19 -13.72 -0.76
CA CYS A 127 9.33 -12.88 -1.08
C CYS A 127 10.57 -13.76 -1.23
N ASP A 128 10.69 -14.45 -2.36
CA ASP A 128 11.78 -15.40 -2.64
C ASP A 128 11.86 -16.56 -1.62
N GLY A 129 10.70 -17.13 -1.29
CA GLY A 129 10.56 -18.24 -0.34
C GLY A 129 10.43 -17.83 1.13
N GLN A 130 10.53 -16.53 1.45
CA GLN A 130 10.17 -15.99 2.76
C GLN A 130 8.70 -15.58 2.76
N ARG A 131 7.94 -16.06 3.75
CA ARG A 131 6.51 -15.72 3.87
C ARG A 131 6.28 -14.59 4.85
N ALA A 132 5.36 -13.71 4.50
CA ALA A 132 4.88 -12.68 5.40
C ALA A 132 3.40 -12.41 5.17
N ASP A 133 2.70 -12.16 6.26
CA ASP A 133 1.39 -11.53 6.22
C ASP A 133 1.58 -10.04 5.95
N PHE A 134 0.69 -9.45 5.17
CA PHE A 134 0.71 -8.02 4.89
C PHE A 134 -0.68 -7.41 5.04
N GLU A 135 -0.67 -6.14 5.43
CA GLU A 135 -1.81 -5.24 5.38
C GLU A 135 -1.39 -4.03 4.57
N GLY A 136 -2.30 -3.47 3.77
CA GLY A 136 -2.01 -2.23 3.08
C GLY A 136 -3.25 -1.51 2.59
N TRP A 137 -3.00 -0.29 2.11
CA TRP A 137 -4.01 0.60 1.60
C TRP A 137 -3.50 1.40 0.41
N VAL A 138 -4.42 1.81 -0.46
CA VAL A 138 -4.22 2.83 -1.49
C VAL A 138 -5.27 3.92 -1.39
N ASN A 139 -4.85 5.12 -1.75
CA ASN A 139 -5.69 6.18 -2.24
C ASN A 139 -5.14 6.63 -3.60
N ALA A 140 -5.91 6.49 -4.67
CA ALA A 140 -5.49 6.85 -6.02
C ALA A 140 -6.60 7.61 -6.77
N ASP A 141 -6.23 8.59 -7.59
CA ASP A 141 -7.14 9.22 -8.57
C ASP A 141 -7.08 8.42 -9.90
N PRO A 142 -8.09 7.60 -10.24
CA PRO A 142 -8.02 6.58 -11.29
C PRO A 142 -8.15 7.08 -12.74
#